data_AF-A0A4Y9UN61-F1
#
_entry.id   AF-A0A4Y9UN61-F1
#
_cell.length_a   1.000
_cell.length_b   1.000
_cell.length_c   1.000
_cell.angle_alpha   90.00
_cell.angle_beta   90.00
_cell.angle_gamma   90.00
#
_symmetry.space_group_name_H-M   'P 1'
#
loop_
_entity.id
_entity.type
_entity.pdbx_description
1 polymer ?
#
loop_
_entity_poly.entity_id
_entity_poly.type
_entity_poly.pdbx_seq_one_letter_code
_entity_poly.pdbx_strand_id
1 'polypeptide(L)'
;MPIVVVDAVYDELTRDPVNYPKDREVKAFIDAHQPPFKIEDTETGRREREKHREGLPPRRNAGEVAIVDFMSDGLENYLTASEPVLVLFEDADVPGVRFFRKLPNLHLLSTVGMLRGLERVGIIGSADEVIQNMTHP
;
A
#
# COMPACT_ATOMS: atom_id res chain seq x y z
N MET A 1 -12.68 -10.62 1.40
CA MET A 1 -11.33 -10.13 1.75
C MET A 1 -11.19 -8.70 1.22
N PRO A 2 -11.25 -7.67 2.08
CA PRO A 2 -11.05 -6.28 1.65
C PRO A 2 -9.59 -6.06 1.24
N ILE A 3 -9.36 -5.17 0.27
CA ILE A 3 -8.03 -4.68 -0.08
C ILE A 3 -7.90 -3.28 0.52
N VAL A 4 -7.09 -3.17 1.57
CA VAL A 4 -6.90 -1.91 2.29
C VAL A 4 -5.74 -1.14 1.66
N VAL A 5 -6.00 0.10 1.28
CA VAL A 5 -5.00 1.03 0.75
C VAL A 5 -4.86 2.17 1.75
N VAL A 6 -3.64 2.45 2.19
CA VAL A 6 -3.35 3.56 3.10
C VAL A 6 -3.55 4.90 2.38
N ASP A 7 -4.26 5.84 3.02
CA ASP A 7 -4.64 7.13 2.42
C ASP A 7 -3.47 7.92 1.82
N ALA A 8 -2.35 8.07 2.54
CA ALA A 8 -1.21 8.82 2.06
C ALA A 8 -0.58 8.21 0.80
N VAL A 9 -0.58 6.88 0.69
CA VAL A 9 -0.11 6.16 -0.51
C VAL A 9 -1.08 6.38 -1.66
N TYR A 10 -2.39 6.29 -1.39
CA TYR A 10 -3.43 6.54 -2.39
C TYR A 10 -3.40 7.99 -2.91
N ASP A 11 -3.20 8.97 -2.03
CA ASP A 11 -3.12 10.39 -2.39
C ASP A 11 -1.84 10.68 -3.20
N GLU A 12 -0.73 10.00 -2.90
CA GLU A 12 0.54 10.15 -3.60
C GLU A 12 0.46 9.74 -5.08
N LEU A 13 -0.42 8.78 -5.43
CA LEU A 13 -0.69 8.36 -6.82
C LEU A 13 -1.11 9.49 -7.76
N THR A 14 -1.47 10.67 -7.24
CA THR A 14 -1.88 11.82 -8.05
C THR A 14 -1.06 13.09 -7.83
N ARG A 15 -0.01 13.04 -7.00
CA ARG A 15 0.77 14.23 -6.62
C ARG A 15 1.63 14.78 -7.77
N ASP A 16 2.12 13.94 -8.67
CA ASP A 16 2.85 14.39 -9.85
C ASP A 16 2.17 13.92 -11.15
N PRO A 17 1.22 14.71 -11.67
CA PRO A 17 0.42 14.35 -12.83
C PRO A 17 1.18 14.33 -14.16
N VAL A 18 2.40 14.88 -14.20
CA VAL A 18 3.20 15.01 -15.42
C VAL A 18 4.13 13.82 -15.57
N ASN A 19 4.68 13.31 -14.47
CA ASN A 19 5.68 12.24 -14.50
C ASN A 19 5.12 10.83 -14.24
N TYR A 20 3.88 10.72 -13.72
CA TYR A 20 3.31 9.42 -13.33
C TYR A 20 1.90 9.18 -13.90
N PRO A 21 1.75 9.10 -15.23
CA PRO A 21 0.44 8.84 -15.86
C PRO A 21 -0.17 7.49 -15.44
N LYS A 22 0.65 6.46 -15.16
CA LYS A 22 0.19 5.13 -14.71
C LYS A 22 -0.48 5.19 -13.33
N ASP A 23 -0.02 6.07 -12.45
CA ASP A 23 -0.55 6.17 -11.09
C ASP A 23 -1.99 6.70 -11.08
N ARG A 24 -2.35 7.53 -12.07
CA ARG A 24 -3.74 7.96 -12.31
C ARG A 24 -4.64 6.83 -12.75
N GLU A 25 -4.15 5.94 -13.61
CA GLU A 25 -4.91 4.76 -14.06
C GLU A 25 -5.17 3.81 -12.88
N VAL A 26 -4.18 3.62 -12.02
CA VAL A 26 -4.33 2.84 -10.77
C VAL A 26 -5.39 3.46 -9.86
N LYS A 27 -5.32 4.78 -9.63
CA LYS A 27 -6.33 5.47 -8.82
C LYS A 27 -7.73 5.33 -9.43
N ALA A 28 -7.88 5.58 -10.73
CA ALA A 28 -9.15 5.46 -11.43
C ALA A 28 -9.70 4.02 -11.36
N PHE A 29 -8.82 3.02 -11.47
CA PHE A 29 -9.17 1.62 -11.29
C PHE A 29 -9.68 1.35 -9.87
N ILE A 30 -8.96 1.80 -8.84
CA ILE A 30 -9.39 1.64 -7.44
C ILE A 30 -10.76 2.28 -7.23
N ASP A 31 -10.97 3.51 -7.70
CA ASP A 31 -12.21 4.26 -7.55
C ASP A 31 -13.40 3.57 -8.25
N ALA A 32 -13.16 3.01 -9.42
CA ALA A 32 -14.20 2.32 -10.21
C ALA A 32 -14.56 0.93 -9.68
N HIS A 33 -13.73 0.33 -8.82
CA HIS A 33 -13.90 -1.05 -8.34
C HIS A 33 -14.05 -1.12 -6.80
N GLN A 34 -14.76 -0.16 -6.21
CA GLN A 34 -15.15 -0.24 -4.80
C GLN A 34 -16.56 -0.81 -4.67
N PRO A 35 -16.76 -1.96 -3.97
CA PRO A 35 -15.78 -2.87 -3.35
C PRO A 35 -15.01 -3.78 -4.36
N PRO A 36 -13.84 -4.35 -4.01
CA PRO A 36 -13.34 -4.66 -2.65
C PRO A 36 -12.28 -3.70 -2.06
N PHE A 37 -11.89 -2.64 -2.78
CA PHE A 37 -10.92 -1.68 -2.25
C PHE A 37 -11.53 -0.80 -1.16
N LYS A 38 -10.75 -0.55 -0.10
CA LYS A 38 -11.06 0.38 0.99
C LYS A 38 -9.86 1.28 1.24
N ILE A 39 -10.09 2.59 1.24
CA ILE A 39 -9.06 3.57 1.64
C ILE A 39 -9.15 3.76 3.15
N GLU A 40 -8.05 3.56 3.88
CA GLU A 40 -7.99 3.76 5.33
C GLU A 40 -7.26 5.07 5.65
N ASP A 41 -7.95 5.94 6.40
CA ASP A 41 -7.40 7.22 6.83
C ASP A 41 -6.39 7.06 7.97
N THR A 42 -5.22 7.66 7.81
CA THR A 42 -4.18 7.71 8.85
C THR A 42 -4.05 9.12 9.42
N GLU A 43 -3.45 9.26 10.60
CA GLU A 43 -3.14 10.60 11.12
C GLU A 43 -2.18 11.35 10.18
N THR A 44 -1.14 10.68 9.69
CA THR A 44 -0.23 11.25 8.70
C THR A 44 -0.95 11.70 7.44
N GLY A 45 -1.80 10.88 6.82
CA GLY A 45 -2.50 11.26 5.60
C GLY A 45 -3.49 12.41 5.80
N ARG A 46 -4.17 12.49 6.97
CA ARG A 46 -4.97 13.67 7.33
C ARG A 46 -4.12 14.95 7.39
N ARG A 47 -2.99 14.91 8.09
CA ARG A 47 -2.07 16.05 8.21
C ARG A 47 -1.48 16.48 6.87
N GLU A 48 -1.16 15.53 5.99
CA GLU A 48 -0.63 15.84 4.66
C GLU A 48 -1.69 16.47 3.75
N ARG A 49 -2.96 16.06 3.85
CA ARG A 49 -4.08 16.71 3.15
C ARG A 49 -4.36 18.12 3.68
N GLU A 50 -4.14 18.37 4.97
CA GLU A 50 -4.23 19.73 5.55
C GLU A 50 -3.11 20.64 5.02
N LYS A 51 -1.84 20.19 5.11
CA LYS A 51 -0.69 20.93 4.55
C LYS A 51 -0.87 21.26 3.07
N HIS A 52 -1.36 20.31 2.29
CA HIS A 52 -1.63 20.53 0.87
C HIS A 52 -2.68 21.63 0.64
N ARG A 53 -3.75 21.65 1.45
CA ARG A 53 -4.76 22.73 1.41
C ARG A 53 -4.18 24.10 1.79
N GLU A 54 -3.16 24.11 2.65
CA GLU A 54 -2.43 25.32 3.07
C GLU A 54 -1.29 25.72 2.12
N GLY A 55 -1.04 24.95 1.06
CA GLY A 55 0.07 25.20 0.11
C GLY A 55 1.46 24.92 0.69
N LEU A 56 1.55 24.15 1.79
CA LEU A 56 2.81 23.75 2.41
C LEU A 56 3.44 22.56 1.68
N PRO A 57 4.78 22.45 1.66
CA PRO A 57 5.44 21.34 1.00
C PRO A 57 5.12 20.01 1.71
N PRO A 58 4.99 18.91 0.93
CA PRO A 58 4.70 17.59 1.49
C PRO A 58 5.87 17.08 2.33
N ARG A 59 5.56 16.22 3.29
CA ARG A 59 6.60 15.50 4.03
C ARG A 59 7.27 14.48 3.10
N ARG A 60 8.61 14.45 3.13
CA ARG A 60 9.40 13.38 2.52
C ARG A 60 9.08 12.04 3.22
N ASN A 61 8.75 11.01 2.45
CA ASN A 61 8.35 9.67 2.92
C ASN A 61 7.00 9.65 3.67
N ALA A 62 6.04 10.48 3.27
CA ALA A 62 4.71 10.49 3.86
C ALA A 62 4.01 9.11 3.81
N GLY A 63 4.15 8.37 2.70
CA GLY A 63 3.61 7.01 2.56
C GLY A 63 4.18 6.03 3.59
N GLU A 64 5.50 5.99 3.76
CA GLU A 64 6.16 5.10 4.75
C GLU A 64 5.68 5.39 6.19
N VAL A 65 5.58 6.67 6.56
CA VAL A 65 5.12 7.07 7.89
C VAL A 65 3.64 6.71 8.08
N ALA A 66 2.81 6.91 7.06
CA ALA A 66 1.40 6.52 7.12
C ALA A 66 1.22 5.00 7.23
N ILE A 67 2.10 4.19 6.62
CA ILE A 67 2.11 2.74 6.83
C ILE A 67 2.41 2.43 8.30
N VAL A 68 3.39 3.09 8.93
CA VAL A 68 3.69 2.90 10.35
C VAL A 68 2.51 3.30 11.25
N ASP A 69 1.85 4.42 10.94
CA ASP A 69 0.63 4.86 11.65
C ASP A 69 -0.47 3.79 11.53
N PHE A 70 -0.74 3.31 10.30
CA PHE A 70 -1.72 2.26 10.05
C PHE A 70 -1.39 0.97 10.80
N MET A 71 -0.12 0.55 10.80
CA MET A 71 0.29 -0.67 11.50
C MET A 71 0.15 -0.54 13.02
N SER A 72 0.30 0.67 13.57
CA SER A 72 0.22 0.92 15.01
C SER A 72 -1.22 0.96 15.52
N ASP A 73 -2.11 1.68 14.83
CA ASP A 73 -3.48 1.96 15.34
C ASP A 73 -4.59 1.45 14.41
N GLY A 74 -4.32 1.25 13.12
CA GLY A 74 -5.33 0.85 12.13
C GLY A 74 -5.48 -0.66 11.97
N LEU A 75 -4.36 -1.40 12.07
CA LEU A 75 -4.28 -2.82 11.75
C LEU A 75 -5.15 -3.71 12.66
N GLU A 76 -5.33 -3.33 13.92
CA GLU A 76 -6.15 -4.08 14.88
C GLU A 76 -7.60 -4.25 14.42
N ASN A 77 -8.13 -3.31 13.63
CA ASN A 77 -9.48 -3.39 13.06
C ASN A 77 -9.65 -4.52 12.04
N TYR A 78 -8.55 -5.09 11.55
CA TYR A 78 -8.51 -6.11 10.52
C TYR A 78 -8.02 -7.47 11.03
N LEU A 79 -7.35 -7.50 12.18
CA LEU A 79 -6.84 -8.72 12.81
C LEU A 79 -7.96 -9.46 13.55
N THR A 80 -8.85 -10.10 12.80
CA THR A 80 -9.79 -11.07 13.38
C THR A 80 -9.09 -12.42 13.57
N ALA A 81 -9.39 -13.12 14.68
CA ALA A 81 -8.71 -14.37 15.04
C ALA A 81 -8.89 -15.50 13.99
N SER A 82 -9.81 -15.35 13.04
CA SER A 82 -10.18 -16.38 12.06
C SER A 82 -9.70 -16.12 10.63
N GLU A 83 -9.21 -14.92 10.29
CA GLU A 83 -8.83 -14.59 8.91
C GLU A 83 -7.36 -14.14 8.81
N PRO A 84 -6.58 -14.66 7.83
CA PRO A 84 -5.22 -14.19 7.59
C PRO A 84 -5.24 -12.77 7.01
N VAL A 85 -4.39 -11.91 7.55
CA VAL A 85 -4.13 -10.57 7.02
C VAL A 85 -2.77 -10.59 6.33
N LEU A 86 -2.75 -10.20 5.05
CA LEU A 86 -1.53 -10.05 4.26
C LEU A 86 -1.21 -8.57 4.10
N VAL A 87 -0.03 -8.15 4.54
CA VAL A 87 0.51 -6.82 4.28
C VAL A 87 1.54 -6.91 3.17
N LEU A 88 1.29 -6.16 2.10
CA LEU A 88 2.18 -6.02 0.95
C LEU A 88 2.97 -4.72 1.08
N PHE A 89 4.27 -4.80 0.82
CA PHE A 89 5.17 -3.66 0.86
C PHE A 89 6.24 -3.78 -0.24
N GLU A 90 6.78 -2.64 -0.65
CA GLU A 90 7.84 -2.60 -1.66
C GLU A 90 9.19 -3.05 -1.07
N ASP A 91 9.58 -2.47 0.07
CA ASP A 91 10.85 -2.75 0.76
C ASP A 91 10.64 -3.35 2.16
N ALA A 92 11.45 -4.35 2.51
CA ALA A 92 11.40 -5.04 3.80
C ALA A 92 11.91 -4.20 4.97
N ASP A 93 12.49 -3.03 4.68
CA ASP A 93 13.09 -2.11 5.67
C ASP A 93 12.10 -1.12 6.29
N VAL A 94 10.79 -1.43 6.31
CA VAL A 94 9.81 -0.62 7.07
C VAL A 94 10.14 -0.70 8.57
N PRO A 95 10.46 0.43 9.24
CA PRO A 95 10.71 0.47 10.68
C PRO A 95 9.50 -0.09 11.44
N GLY A 96 9.73 -1.03 12.37
CA GLY A 96 8.65 -1.63 13.18
C GLY A 96 8.18 -3.01 12.72
N VAL A 97 8.57 -3.49 11.54
CA VAL A 97 8.25 -4.85 11.01
C VAL A 97 8.53 -5.97 12.02
N ARG A 98 9.60 -5.85 12.82
CA ARG A 98 9.94 -6.84 13.87
C ARG A 98 8.89 -6.95 14.97
N PHE A 99 8.18 -5.87 15.30
CA PHE A 99 7.14 -5.87 16.33
C PHE A 99 5.89 -6.60 15.82
N PHE A 100 5.51 -6.34 14.56
CA PHE A 100 4.29 -6.88 13.96
C PHE A 100 4.36 -8.36 13.59
N ARG A 101 5.55 -8.91 13.31
CA ARG A 101 5.76 -10.36 13.08
C ARG A 101 5.24 -11.28 14.20
N LYS A 102 4.93 -10.75 15.38
CA LYS A 102 4.43 -11.51 16.52
C LYS A 102 2.90 -11.66 16.56
N LEU A 103 2.16 -10.96 15.70
CA LEU A 103 0.70 -11.01 15.70
C LEU A 103 0.23 -12.30 15.00
N PRO A 104 -0.60 -13.13 15.67
CA PRO A 104 -1.16 -14.31 15.02
C PRO A 104 -2.02 -13.86 13.84
N ASN A 105 -1.90 -14.55 12.70
CA ASN A 105 -2.59 -14.28 11.44
C ASN A 105 -2.08 -13.11 10.60
N LEU A 106 -1.02 -12.41 11.02
CA LEU A 106 -0.38 -11.39 10.19
C LEU A 106 0.75 -12.00 9.34
N HIS A 107 0.64 -11.85 8.03
CA HIS A 107 1.64 -12.28 7.06
C HIS A 107 2.23 -11.07 6.34
N LEU A 108 3.55 -11.06 6.23
CA LEU A 108 4.31 -9.98 5.60
C LEU A 108 4.93 -10.52 4.31
N LEU A 109 4.67 -9.85 3.19
CA LEU A 109 5.18 -10.28 1.88
C LEU A 109 5.57 -9.06 1.05
N SER A 110 6.77 -9.09 0.47
CA SER A 110 7.15 -8.04 -0.48
C SER A 110 6.38 -8.20 -1.79
N THR A 111 6.16 -7.10 -2.53
CA THR A 111 5.48 -7.12 -3.84
C THR A 111 6.16 -8.11 -4.80
N VAL A 112 7.48 -8.10 -4.88
CA VAL A 112 8.26 -9.06 -5.69
C VAL A 112 8.06 -10.50 -5.21
N GLY A 113 8.06 -10.71 -3.89
CA GLY A 113 7.81 -12.03 -3.31
C GLY A 113 6.44 -12.58 -3.65
N MET A 114 5.41 -11.72 -3.65
CA MET A 114 4.05 -12.06 -4.07
C MET A 114 4.00 -12.45 -5.54
N LEU A 115 4.55 -11.64 -6.43
CA LEU A 115 4.52 -11.91 -7.88
C LEU A 115 5.17 -13.25 -8.21
N ARG A 116 6.35 -13.53 -7.65
CA ARG A 116 7.03 -14.84 -7.79
C ARG A 116 6.24 -15.98 -7.15
N GLY A 117 5.46 -15.72 -6.10
CA GLY A 117 4.50 -16.67 -5.54
C GLY A 117 3.41 -17.02 -6.54
N LEU A 118 2.77 -16.01 -7.13
CA LEU A 118 1.69 -16.15 -8.11
C LEU A 118 2.14 -16.89 -9.38
N GLU A 119 3.36 -16.62 -9.87
CA GLU A 119 3.95 -17.33 -10.99
C GLU A 119 4.13 -18.82 -10.66
N ARG A 120 4.69 -19.14 -9.49
CA ARG A 120 4.90 -20.54 -9.07
C ARG A 120 3.62 -21.36 -8.95
N VAL A 121 2.50 -20.71 -8.65
CA VAL A 121 1.18 -21.37 -8.61
C VAL A 121 0.40 -21.25 -9.92
N GLY A 122 0.99 -20.68 -10.97
CA GLY A 122 0.42 -20.61 -12.32
C GLY A 122 -0.69 -19.56 -12.49
N ILE A 123 -0.78 -18.57 -11.60
CA ILE A 123 -1.77 -17.48 -11.70
C ILE A 123 -1.32 -16.40 -12.70
N ILE A 124 -0.02 -16.14 -12.78
CA ILE A 124 0.57 -15.25 -13.78
C ILE A 124 1.60 -15.99 -14.63
N GLY A 125 1.80 -15.53 -15.87
CA GLY A 125 2.74 -16.14 -16.81
C GLY A 125 4.21 -15.89 -16.45
N SER A 126 4.56 -14.67 -16.03
CA SER A 126 5.90 -14.33 -15.56
C SER A 126 5.88 -13.22 -14.52
N ALA A 127 6.54 -13.44 -13.38
CA ALA A 127 6.72 -12.38 -12.38
C ALA A 127 7.71 -11.32 -12.88
N ASP A 128 8.78 -11.74 -13.56
CA ASP A 128 9.84 -10.85 -14.03
C ASP A 128 9.34 -9.90 -15.13
N GLU A 129 8.45 -10.37 -16.03
CA GLU A 129 7.81 -9.50 -17.04
C GLU A 129 6.98 -8.38 -16.39
N VAL A 130 6.20 -8.72 -15.36
CA VAL A 130 5.41 -7.73 -14.60
C VAL A 130 6.33 -6.71 -13.93
N ILE A 131 7.39 -7.17 -13.26
CA ILE A 131 8.36 -6.29 -12.58
C ILE A 131 9.08 -5.38 -13.58
N GLN A 132 9.45 -5.91 -14.75
CA GLN A 132 10.09 -5.12 -15.80
C GLN A 132 9.16 -3.99 -16.28
N ASN A 133 7.88 -4.29 -16.51
CA ASN A 133 6.89 -3.30 -16.92
C ASN A 133 6.59 -2.24 -15.84
N MET A 134 6.81 -2.57 -14.56
CA MET A 134 6.70 -1.63 -13.44
C MET A 134 7.90 -0.69 -13.35
N THR A 135 9.11 -1.18 -13.61
CA THR A 135 10.37 -0.44 -13.41
C THR A 135 10.83 0.37 -14.62
N HIS A 136 10.38 0.00 -15.81
CA HIS A 136 10.71 0.66 -17.07
C HIS A 136 9.42 0.99 -17.83
N PRO A 137 8.63 1.96 -17.32
CA PRO A 137 7.28 2.18 -17.78
C PRO A 137 7.13 2.73 -19.19
#